data_AF-A0A4Q3YU77-F1
#
_entry.id   AF-A0A4Q3YU77-F1
#
_cell.length_a   1.000
_cell.length_b   1.000
_cell.length_c   1.000
_cell.angle_alpha   90.00
_cell.angle_beta   90.00
_cell.angle_gamma   90.00
#
_symmetry.space_group_name_H-M   'P 1'
#
loop_
_entity.id
_entity.type
_entity.pdbx_description
1 polymer ?
#
loop_
_entity_poly.entity_id
_entity_poly.type
_entity_poly.pdbx_seq_one_letter_code
_entity_poly.pdbx_strand_id
1 'polypeptide(L)' 'MSKKGRPVVDTLAINVRMLKKTVDRIDDARREIADLPNRPEMVRRMVEEWLDQNGFPIEDE' A
#
# COMPACT_ATOMS: atom_id res chain seq x y z
N MET A 1 16.02 -10.43 28.40
CA MET A 1 16.01 -10.17 26.94
C MET A 1 14.69 -9.51 26.59
N SER A 2 14.69 -8.19 26.37
CA SER A 2 13.46 -7.47 25.98
C SER A 2 13.05 -7.93 24.59
N LYS A 3 11.92 -8.63 24.49
CA LYS A 3 11.25 -8.85 23.20
C LYS A 3 11.00 -7.47 22.63
N LYS A 4 11.78 -7.11 21.61
CA LYS A 4 11.64 -5.87 20.84
C LYS A 4 10.28 -5.97 20.13
N GLY A 5 9.22 -5.60 20.85
CA GLY A 5 7.88 -5.49 20.30
C GLY A 5 7.92 -4.52 19.13
N ARG A 6 7.13 -4.82 18.09
CA ARG A 6 6.96 -3.95 16.93
C ARG A 6 6.58 -2.55 17.46
N PRO A 7 7.26 -1.47 17.03
CA PRO A 7 6.83 -0.12 17.33
C PRO A 7 5.32 0.01 17.04
N VAL A 8 4.57 0.65 17.93
CA VAL A 8 3.15 0.95 17.67
C VAL A 8 3.14 1.98 16.55
N VAL A 9 3.02 1.49 15.32
CA VAL A 9 2.76 2.32 14.13
C VAL A 9 1.26 2.37 13.97
N ASP A 10 0.70 3.55 13.80
CA ASP A 10 -0.75 3.77 13.60
C ASP A 10 -1.15 3.31 12.20
N THR A 11 -1.12 1.99 11.99
CA THR A 11 -1.42 1.36 10.72
C THR A 11 -2.31 0.16 10.96
N LEU A 12 -3.33 0.02 10.13
CA LEU A 12 -4.25 -1.10 10.16
C LEU A 12 -4.05 -1.98 8.92
N ALA A 13 -4.06 -3.29 9.11
CA ALA A 13 -4.00 -4.24 8.00
C ALA A 13 -5.39 -4.41 7.38
N ILE A 14 -5.52 -4.16 6.08
CA ILE A 14 -6.74 -4.43 5.32
C ILE A 14 -6.58 -5.71 4.48
N ASN A 15 -7.63 -6.52 4.40
CA ASN A 15 -7.67 -7.72 3.57
C ASN A 15 -8.68 -7.53 2.44
N VAL A 16 -8.22 -7.56 1.19
CA VAL A 16 -9.07 -7.33 0.00
C VAL A 16 -8.94 -8.51 -0.95
N ARG A 17 -10.09 -9.04 -1.41
CA ARG A 17 -10.13 -10.07 -2.46
C ARG A 17 -10.17 -9.38 -3.82
N MET A 18 -9.21 -9.67 -4.68
CA MET A 18 -9.12 -9.12 -6.03
C MET A 18 -9.10 -10.25 -7.06
N LEU A 19 -9.49 -9.95 -8.30
CA LEU A 19 -9.32 -10.87 -9.42
C LEU A 19 -7.82 -11.11 -9.65
N LYS A 20 -7.44 -12.35 -9.97
CA LYS A 20 -6.04 -12.73 -10.24
C LYS A 20 -5.38 -11.81 -11.27
N LYS A 21 -6.07 -11.56 -12.39
CA LYS A 21 -5.58 -10.67 -13.46
C LYS A 21 -5.24 -9.26 -12.99
N THR A 22 -5.95 -8.74 -11.98
CA THR A 22 -5.69 -7.42 -11.42
C THR A 22 -4.42 -7.44 -10.57
N VAL A 23 -4.23 -8.50 -9.77
CA VAL A 23 -3.02 -8.68 -8.97
C VAL A 23 -1.78 -8.83 -9.87
N ASP A 24 -1.87 -9.65 -10.92
CA ASP A 24 -0.78 -9.81 -11.88
C ASP A 24 -0.40 -8.46 -12.52
N ARG A 25 -1.40 -7.63 -12.90
CA ARG A 25 -1.13 -6.30 -13.47
C ARG A 25 -0.46 -5.33 -12.50
N ILE A 26 -0.82 -5.38 -11.21
CA ILE A 26 -0.15 -4.60 -10.15
C ILE A 26 1.30 -5.07 -10.00
N ASP A 27 1.54 -6.38 -10.05
CA ASP A 27 2.89 -6.94 -9.99
C ASP A 27 3.77 -6.55 -11.19
N ASP A 28 3.20 -6.45 -12.39
CA ASP A 28 3.91 -5.93 -13.57
C ASP A 28 4.23 -4.44 -13.41
N ALA A 29 3.25 -3.61 -13.05
CA ALA A 29 3.45 -2.17 -12.85
C ALA A 29 4.53 -1.88 -11.80
N ARG A 30 4.57 -2.68 -10.73
CA ARG A 30 5.62 -2.62 -9.71
C ARG A 30 7.03 -2.76 -10.28
N ARG A 31 7.24 -3.57 -11.31
CA ARG A 31 8.58 -3.82 -11.90
C ARG A 31 9.13 -2.61 -12.64
N GLU A 32 8.25 -1.70 -13.05
CA GLU A 32 8.62 -0.49 -13.79
C GLU A 32 9.02 0.66 -12.87
N ILE A 33 8.77 0.54 -11.55
CA ILE A 33 9.11 1.56 -10.55
C ILE A 33 10.52 1.30 -10.02
N ALA A 34 11.37 2.33 -10.05
CA ALA A 34 12.79 2.24 -9.71
C ALA A 34 13.08 1.71 -8.28
N ASP A 35 12.18 1.97 -7.33
CA ASP A 35 12.26 1.53 -5.93
C ASP A 35 11.71 0.10 -5.70
N LEU A 36 11.10 -0.53 -6.71
CA LEU A 36 10.51 -1.88 -6.63
C LEU A 36 9.65 -2.08 -5.36
N PRO A 37 8.65 -1.22 -5.11
CA PRO A 37 7.89 -1.22 -3.86
C PRO A 37 7.21 -2.57 -3.67
N ASN A 38 7.14 -3.15 -2.46
CA ASN A 38 6.43 -4.41 -2.30
C ASN A 38 4.92 -4.27 -2.64
N ARG A 39 4.22 -5.38 -2.88
CA ARG A 39 2.80 -5.33 -3.30
C ARG A 39 1.92 -4.51 -2.32
N PRO A 40 1.99 -4.70 -0.99
CA PRO A 40 1.33 -3.82 -0.04
C PRO A 40 1.65 -2.33 -0.20
N GLU A 41 2.93 -1.96 -0.36
CA GLU A 41 3.34 -0.56 -0.58
C GLU A 41 2.77 -0.01 -1.89
N MET A 42 2.81 -0.78 -2.97
CA MET A 42 2.26 -0.37 -4.26
C MET A 42 0.76 -0.10 -4.14
N VAL A 43 0.02 -1.00 -3.48
CA VAL A 43 -1.42 -0.83 -3.24
C VAL A 43 -1.67 0.40 -2.37
N ARG A 44 -0.85 0.66 -1.34
CA ARG A 44 -0.97 1.87 -0.51
C ARG A 44 -0.84 3.13 -1.37
N ARG A 45 0.23 3.25 -2.15
CA ARG A 45 0.46 4.40 -3.06
C ARG A 45 -0.70 4.61 -4.04
N MET A 46 -1.21 3.54 -4.64
CA MET A 46 -2.35 3.61 -5.56
C MET A 46 -3.62 4.11 -4.87
N VAL A 47 -3.86 3.71 -3.62
CA VAL A 47 -5.03 4.16 -2.85
C VAL A 47 -4.87 5.61 -2.43
N GLU A 48 -3.70 6.00 -1.92
CA GLU A 48 -3.38 7.38 -1.53
C GLU A 48 -3.52 8.34 -2.72
N GLU A 49 -2.92 7.99 -3.85
CA GLU A 49 -3.00 8.77 -5.09
C GLU A 49 -4.46 8.90 -5.59
N TRP A 50 -5.22 7.80 -5.55
CA TRP A 50 -6.63 7.84 -5.94
C TRP A 50 -7.46 8.74 -5.00
N LEU A 51 -7.22 8.66 -3.69
CA LEU A 51 -7.93 9.47 -2.70
C LEU A 51 -7.66 10.97 -2.91
N ASP A 52 -6.39 11.33 -3.10
CA ASP A 52 -5.98 12.71 -3.39
C ASP A 52 -6.67 13.26 -4.66
N GLN A 53 -6.61 12.49 -5.76
CA GLN A 53 -7.23 12.89 -7.03
C GLN A 53 -8.75 13.02 -6.99
N ASN A 54 -9.42 12.35 -6.03
CA ASN A 54 -10.87 12.36 -5.91
C ASN A 54 -11.37 13.27 -4.78
N GLY A 55 -10.51 14.12 -4.21
CA GLY A 55 -10.89 15.11 -3.21
C GLY A 55 -11.07 14.54 -1.80
N PHE A 56 -10.42 13.41 -1.51
CA PHE A 56 -10.35 12.79 -0.19
C PHE A 56 -8.90 12.75 0.32
N PRO A 57 -8.16 13.88 0.34
CA PRO A 57 -6.76 13.88 0.77
C PRO A 57 -6.64 13.36 2.21
N ILE A 58 -5.57 12.62 2.48
CA ILE A 58 -5.25 12.16 3.83
C ILE A 58 -4.60 13.34 4.54
N GLU A 59 -5.28 13.91 5.53
CA GLU A 59 -4.71 14.94 6.41
C GLU A 59 -3.90 14.23 7.51
N ASP A 60 -2.58 14.44 7.55
CA ASP A 60 -1.77 14.08 8.71
C ASP A 60 -2.09 15.06 9.86
N GLU A 61 -2.60 14.55 10.99
CA GLU A 61 -2.80 15.30 12.25
C GLU A 61 -1.51 15.34 13.10
#